data_AF-A0A3T1ASD4-F1
#
_entry.id   AF-A0A3T1ASD4-F1
#
_cell.length_a   1.000
_cell.length_b   1.000
_cell.length_c   1.000
_cell.angle_alpha   90.00
_cell.angle_beta   90.00
_cell.angle_gamma   90.00
#
_symmetry.space_group_name_H-M   'P 1'
#
loop_
_entity.id
_entity.type
_entity.pdbx_description
1 polymer ?
#
loop_
_entity_poly.entity_id
_entity_poly.type
_entity_poly.pdbx_seq_one_letter_code
_entity_poly.pdbx_strand_id
1 'polypeptide(L)' 'MTGEEVLIRDSKNRDLTPLAFTQAEWEAFVAGVKAGDFGFE' A
#
# COMPACT_ATOMS: atom_id res chain seq x y z
N MET A 1 -10.37 -10.27 -11.94
CA MET A 1 -10.07 -9.47 -10.74
C MET A 1 -10.00 -10.44 -9.58
N THR A 2 -8.88 -11.13 -9.44
CA THR A 2 -8.61 -12.03 -8.31
C THR A 2 -8.48 -11.14 -7.07
N GLY A 3 -9.29 -11.38 -6.03
CA GLY A 3 -9.42 -10.50 -4.86
C GLY A 3 -8.23 -10.51 -3.90
N GLU A 4 -7.00 -10.59 -4.40
CA GLU A 4 -5.76 -10.75 -3.63
C GLU A 4 -4.83 -9.52 -3.73
N GLU A 5 -5.36 -8.40 -4.23
CA GLU A 5 -4.60 -7.16 -4.43
C GLU A 5 -5.17 -6.02 -3.56
N VAL A 6 -4.27 -5.26 -2.95
CA VAL A 6 -4.59 -4.03 -2.21
C VAL A 6 -4.29 -2.83 -3.12
N LEU A 7 -5.34 -2.08 -3.42
CA LEU A 7 -5.27 -0.90 -4.29
C LEU A 7 -5.44 0.39 -3.48
N ILE A 8 -4.49 1.31 -3.60
CA ILE A 8 -4.56 2.63 -2.97
C ILE A 8 -4.78 3.69 -4.07
N ARG A 9 -5.95 4.33 -4.03
CA ARG A 9 -6.30 5.42 -4.94
C ARG A 9 -5.90 6.77 -4.36
N ASP A 10 -5.46 7.68 -5.21
CA ASP A 10 -5.36 9.09 -4.87
C ASP A 10 -6.78 9.70 -4.83
N SER A 11 -7.18 10.20 -3.66
CA SER A 11 -8.49 10.81 -3.47
C SER A 11 -8.57 12.24 -4.03
N LYS A 12 -7.44 12.92 -4.17
CA LYS A 12 -7.31 14.29 -4.68
C LYS A 12 -7.16 14.33 -6.19
N ASN A 13 -6.59 13.29 -6.80
CA ASN A 13 -6.51 13.16 -8.25
C ASN A 13 -6.91 11.75 -8.71
N ARG A 14 -8.17 11.60 -9.12
CA ARG A 14 -8.79 10.30 -9.45
C ARG A 14 -8.39 9.75 -10.82
N ASP A 15 -7.73 10.56 -11.65
CA ASP A 15 -7.29 10.15 -12.99
C ASP A 15 -5.94 9.43 -12.98
N LEU A 16 -5.25 9.44 -11.83
CA LEU A 16 -3.98 8.73 -11.66
C LEU A 16 -4.19 7.24 -11.49
N THR A 17 -3.23 6.45 -11.99
CA THR A 17 -3.17 5.01 -11.76
C THR A 17 -3.03 4.73 -10.26
N PRO A 18 -3.86 3.85 -9.67
CA PRO A 18 -3.74 3.43 -8.28
C PRO A 18 -2.39 2.76 -8.00
N LEU A 19 -1.88 2.92 -6.78
CA LEU A 19 -0.81 2.05 -6.29
C LEU A 19 -1.38 0.66 -6.06
N ALA A 20 -0.69 -0.37 -6.52
CA ALA A 20 -1.10 -1.76 -6.40
C ALA A 20 -0.06 -2.56 -5.64
N PHE A 21 -0.54 -3.37 -4.70
CA PHE A 21 0.27 -4.27 -3.88
C PHE A 21 -0.39 -5.63 -3.85
N THR A 22 0.41 -6.69 -3.79
CA THR A 22 -0.07 -8.00 -3.37
C THR A 22 -0.46 -7.96 -1.89
N GLN A 23 -1.31 -8.90 -1.47
CA GLN A 23 -1.64 -9.09 -0.06
C GLN A 23 -0.38 -9.24 0.83
N ALA A 24 0.62 -9.99 0.37
CA ALA A 24 1.85 -10.23 1.11
C ALA A 24 2.70 -8.95 1.28
N GLU A 25 2.81 -8.13 0.23
CA GLU A 25 3.51 -6.84 0.30
C GLU A 25 2.81 -5.87 1.25
N TRP A 26 1.48 -5.85 1.23
CA TRP A 26 0.69 -5.02 2.13
C TRP A 26 0.87 -5.41 3.61
N GLU A 27 0.86 -6.71 3.91
CA GLU A 27 1.10 -7.22 5.27
C GLU A 27 2.50 -6.86 5.78
N ALA A 28 3.53 -7.03 4.94
CA ALA A 28 4.90 -6.63 5.26
C ALA A 28 5.01 -5.11 5.50
N PHE A 29 4.37 -4.30 4.67
CA PHE A 29 4.32 -2.85 4.84
C PHE A 29 3.68 -2.46 6.18
N VAL A 30 2.51 -3.02 6.51
CA VAL A 30 1.82 -2.74 7.78
C VAL A 30 2.65 -3.17 8.99
N ALA A 31 3.36 -4.31 8.90
CA ALA A 31 4.25 -4.76 9.95
C ALA A 31 5.42 -3.77 10.18
N GLY A 32 6.08 -3.32 9.11
CA GLY A 32 7.17 -2.34 9.21
C GLY A 32 6.72 -0.99 9.76
N VAL A 33 5.52 -0.52 9.39
CA VAL A 33 4.94 0.71 9.96
C VAL A 33 4.73 0.56 11.47
N LYS A 34 4.23 -0.59 11.94
CA LYS A 34 4.02 -0.86 13.37
C LYS A 34 5.33 -1.02 14.13
N ALA A 35 6.38 -1.53 13.50
CA ALA A 35 7.70 -1.68 14.08
C ALA A 35 8.46 -0.34 14.16
N GLY A 36 8.03 0.67 13.40
CA GLY A 36 8.73 1.96 13.30
C GLY A 36 9.89 1.96 12.31
N ASP A 37 9.91 1.02 11.37
CA ASP A 37 11.03 0.79 10.45
C ASP A 37 11.17 1.88 9.37
N PHE A 38 10.13 2.68 9.14
CA PHE A 38 10.09 3.72 8.09
C PHE A 38 10.38 5.13 8.65
N GLY A 39 11.43 5.26 9.46
CA GLY A 39 11.91 6.56 9.93
C GLY A 39 12.40 7.43 8.76
N PHE A 40 12.11 8.74 8.82
CA PHE A 40 12.73 9.73 7.96
C PHE A 40 13.93 10.30 8.71
N GLU A 41 15.15 9.87 8.36
CA GLU A 41 16.39 10.55 8.78
C GLU A 41 16.61 11.84 7.98
#